data_AF-A0A969XM55-F1
#
_entry.id   AF-A0A969XM55-F1
#
_cell.length_a   1.000
_cell.length_b   1.000
_cell.length_c   1.000
_cell.angle_alpha   90.00
_cell.angle_beta   90.00
_cell.angle_gamma   90.00
#
_symmetry.space_group_name_H-M   'P 1'
#
loop_
_entity.id
_entity.type
_entity.pdbx_description
1 polymer ?
#
loop_
_entity_poly.entity_id
_entity_poly.type
_entity_poly.pdbx_seq_one_letter_code
_entity_poly.pdbx_strand_id
1 'polypeptide(L)'
;MATRRHRFHGDPERFEVLAEYIHTRYGAGVRHIADVAGGQGMLCRLLRKRYNYDCEVVDPRGWTLRGVPGRPEEFDATLAAFYDLVV
;
A
#
# COMPACT_ATOMS: atom_id res chain seq x y z
N MET A 1 1.54 9.75 26.24
CA MET A 1 2.26 10.41 25.13
C MET A 1 1.50 10.14 23.84
N ALA A 2 0.85 11.16 23.25
CA ALA A 2 0.14 11.00 21.99
C ALA A 2 1.18 10.84 20.86
N THR A 3 1.30 9.63 20.30
CA THR A 3 2.08 9.44 19.09
C THR A 3 1.47 10.31 17.99
N ARG A 4 2.31 11.11 17.33
CA ARG A 4 1.92 12.00 16.23
C ARG A 4 1.19 11.17 15.17
N ARG A 5 -0.15 11.19 15.19
CA ARG A 5 -0.98 10.43 14.23
C ARG A 5 -0.58 10.90 12.82
N HIS A 6 -0.29 9.95 11.94
CA HIS A 6 -0.09 10.24 10.53
C HIS A 6 -1.33 10.96 9.99
N ARG A 7 -1.14 12.05 9.23
CA ARG A 7 -2.23 12.87 8.73
C ARG A 7 -2.47 12.51 7.27
N PHE A 8 -3.68 12.02 6.99
CA PHE A 8 -4.15 11.67 5.66
C PHE A 8 -5.37 12.51 5.31
N HIS A 9 -5.59 12.72 4.02
CA HIS A 9 -6.81 13.35 3.52
C HIS A 9 -7.94 12.31 3.56
N GLY A 10 -9.19 12.69 3.84
CA GLY A 10 -10.32 11.75 3.93
C GLY A 10 -10.34 10.89 5.20
N ASP A 11 -11.25 9.92 5.26
CA ASP A 11 -11.46 9.07 6.45
C ASP A 11 -10.24 8.17 6.74
N PRO A 12 -9.59 8.29 7.90
CA PRO A 12 -8.41 7.48 8.25
C PRO A 12 -8.70 5.97 8.35
N GLU A 13 -9.93 5.54 8.60
CA GLU A 13 -10.28 4.12 8.78
C GLU A 13 -10.30 3.36 7.45
N ARG A 14 -10.44 4.06 6.31
CA ARG A 14 -10.51 3.45 4.97
C ARG A 14 -9.35 2.52 4.65
N PHE A 15 -8.16 2.81 5.19
CA PHE A 15 -6.97 2.00 4.93
C PHE A 15 -7.07 0.63 5.60
N GLU A 16 -7.68 0.58 6.79
CA GLU A 16 -7.89 -0.68 7.51
C GLU A 16 -8.97 -1.50 6.83
N VAL A 17 -10.09 -0.86 6.48
CA VAL A 17 -11.19 -1.50 5.74
C VAL A 17 -10.71 -2.10 4.41
N LEU A 18 -9.92 -1.34 3.63
CA LEU A 18 -9.40 -1.83 2.35
C LEU A 18 -8.36 -2.94 2.53
N ALA A 19 -7.47 -2.84 3.52
CA ALA A 19 -6.50 -3.89 3.80
C ALA A 19 -7.18 -5.20 4.22
N GLU A 20 -8.21 -5.12 5.06
CA GLU A 20 -9.02 -6.27 5.47
C GLU A 20 -9.79 -6.86 4.28
N TYR A 21 -10.40 -6.01 3.44
CA TYR A 21 -11.09 -6.46 2.23
C TYR A 21 -10.14 -7.22 1.30
N ILE A 22 -8.96 -6.67 1.00
CA ILE A 22 -7.96 -7.32 0.14
C ILE A 22 -7.57 -8.69 0.72
N HIS A 23 -7.26 -8.73 2.01
CA HIS A 23 -6.88 -9.98 2.66
C HIS A 23 -8.00 -11.02 2.62
N THR A 24 -9.24 -10.60 2.90
CA THR A 24 -10.41 -11.49 2.90
C THR A 24 -10.73 -12.00 1.50
N ARG A 25 -10.60 -11.14 0.48
CA ARG A 25 -10.98 -11.44 -0.91
C ARG A 25 -9.96 -12.29 -1.64
N TYR A 26 -8.66 -12.02 -1.42
CA TYR A 26 -7.57 -12.64 -2.18
C TYR A 26 -6.72 -13.59 -1.33
N GLY A 27 -6.63 -13.38 -0.02
CA GLY A 27 -5.92 -14.26 0.90
C GLY A 27 -4.50 -14.58 0.42
N ALA A 28 -4.15 -15.86 0.43
CA ALA A 28 -2.86 -16.35 -0.06
C ALA A 28 -2.76 -16.45 -1.59
N GLY A 29 -3.81 -16.09 -2.33
CA GLY A 29 -3.82 -16.12 -3.81
C GLY A 29 -3.06 -14.97 -4.47
N VAL A 30 -2.59 -13.99 -3.68
CA VAL A 30 -1.74 -12.89 -4.12
C VAL A 30 -0.58 -12.73 -3.14
N ARG A 31 0.56 -12.24 -3.62
CA ARG A 31 1.75 -12.00 -2.79
C ARG A 31 2.30 -10.59 -3.02
N HIS A 32 2.48 -10.22 -4.29
CA HIS A 32 3.08 -8.97 -4.72
C HIS A 32 1.99 -7.94 -5.06
N ILE A 33 1.99 -6.81 -4.35
CA ILE A 33 0.95 -5.78 -4.47
C ILE A 33 1.56 -4.42 -4.78
N ALA A 34 1.08 -3.76 -5.83
CA ALA A 34 1.37 -2.35 -6.09
C ALA A 34 0.28 -1.46 -5.45
N ASP A 35 0.67 -0.56 -4.55
CA ASP A 35 -0.15 0.53 -4.00
C ASP A 35 0.09 1.79 -4.85
N VAL A 36 -0.63 1.90 -5.96
CA VAL A 36 -0.42 2.94 -6.98
C VAL A 36 -0.98 4.27 -6.48
N ALA A 37 -0.18 5.33 -6.60
CA ALA A 37 -0.50 6.63 -6.03
C ALA A 37 -0.85 6.57 -4.52
N GLY A 38 -0.29 5.58 -3.80
CA GLY A 38 -0.51 5.35 -2.37
C GLY A 38 0.04 6.46 -1.45
N GLY A 39 0.74 7.46 -2.01
CA GLY A 39 1.30 8.60 -1.29
C GLY A 39 2.25 8.18 -0.18
N GLN A 40 1.85 8.43 1.06
CA GLN A 40 2.65 8.03 2.23
C GLN A 40 2.69 6.51 2.46
N GLY A 41 1.81 5.73 1.80
CA GLY A 41 1.84 4.27 1.84
C GLY A 41 1.27 3.67 3.12
N MET A 42 0.20 4.25 3.67
CA MET A 42 -0.47 3.68 4.85
C MET A 42 -1.12 2.33 4.54
N LEU A 43 -1.76 2.18 3.38
CA LEU A 43 -2.29 0.90 2.92
C LEU A 43 -1.17 -0.14 2.80
N CYS A 44 -0.12 0.17 2.04
CA CYS A 44 1.06 -0.68 1.90
C CYS A 44 1.63 -1.11 3.26
N ARG A 45 1.76 -0.18 4.22
CA ARG A 45 2.22 -0.51 5.59
C ARG A 45 1.33 -1.56 6.27
N LEU A 46 0.01 -1.42 6.17
CA LEU A 46 -0.94 -2.34 6.80
C LEU A 46 -0.88 -3.72 6.14
N LEU A 47 -0.90 -3.78 4.81
CA LEU A 47 -0.79 -5.03 4.04
C LEU A 47 0.48 -5.82 4.41
N ARG A 48 1.62 -5.13 4.52
CA ARG A 48 2.90 -5.74 4.93
C ARG A 48 2.87 -6.19 6.39
N LYS A 49 2.45 -5.32 7.31
CA LYS A 49 2.59 -5.58 8.76
C LYS A 49 1.55 -6.52 9.34
N ARG A 50 0.29 -6.42 8.90
CA ARG A 50 -0.82 -7.21 9.45
C ARG A 50 -0.99 -8.53 8.71
N TYR A 51 -0.76 -8.54 7.40
CA TYR A 51 -1.11 -9.67 6.53
C TYR A 51 0.08 -10.27 5.77
N ASN A 52 1.30 -9.76 6.01
CA ASN A 52 2.54 -10.31 5.46
C ASN A 52 2.62 -10.32 3.92
N TYR A 53 1.96 -9.38 3.24
CA TYR A 53 2.11 -9.20 1.78
C TYR A 53 3.43 -8.49 1.42
N ASP A 54 3.92 -8.74 0.21
CA ASP A 54 5.02 -7.97 -0.40
C ASP A 54 4.43 -6.79 -1.18
N CYS A 55 4.05 -5.75 -0.44
CA CYS A 55 3.51 -4.53 -1.01
C CYS A 55 4.58 -3.43 -1.14
N GLU A 56 4.49 -2.62 -2.19
CA GLU A 56 5.27 -1.39 -2.40
C GLU A 56 4.39 -0.27 -2.97
N VAL A 57 4.76 0.99 -2.70
CA VAL A 57 4.06 2.16 -3.26
C VAL A 57 4.68 2.53 -4.61
N VAL A 58 3.86 2.76 -5.63
CA VAL A 58 4.31 3.35 -6.90
C VAL A 58 3.72 4.75 -7.01
N ASP A 59 4.53 5.77 -6.72
CA ASP A 59 4.09 7.17 -6.71
C ASP A 59 5.27 8.11 -7.04
N PRO A 60 5.19 8.94 -8.09
CA PRO A 60 6.29 9.80 -8.53
C PRO A 60 6.71 10.85 -7.47
N ARG A 61 5.87 11.10 -6.46
CA ARG A 61 6.20 12.03 -5.36
C ARG A 61 7.27 11.45 -4.42
N GLY A 62 7.34 10.13 -4.26
CA GLY A 62 8.38 9.45 -3.47
C GLY A 62 8.33 9.69 -1.95
N TRP A 63 7.20 10.12 -1.38
CA TRP A 63 7.11 10.52 0.04
C TRP A 63 6.53 9.43 0.97
N THR A 64 7.11 8.24 0.97
CA THR A 64 6.61 7.12 1.80
C THR A 64 6.98 7.26 3.29
N LEU A 65 6.18 6.62 4.15
CA LEU A 65 6.52 6.46 5.56
C LEU A 65 7.79 5.61 5.73
N ARG A 66 8.56 5.87 6.78
CA ARG A 66 9.76 5.08 7.09
C ARG A 66 9.43 3.58 7.17
N GLY A 67 10.17 2.79 6.39
CA GLY A 67 10.03 1.33 6.30
C GLY A 67 8.93 0.85 5.34
N VAL A 68 8.31 1.77 4.59
CA VAL A 68 7.41 1.44 3.49
C VAL A 68 8.19 1.54 2.17
N PRO A 69 8.37 0.42 1.43
CA PRO A 69 9.03 0.44 0.13
C PRO A 69 8.25 1.34 -0.84
N GLY A 70 8.97 2.07 -1.68
CA GLY A 70 8.36 2.92 -2.69
C GLY A 70 9.24 3.07 -3.93
N ARG A 71 8.58 3.14 -5.09
CA ARG A 71 9.17 3.49 -6.39
C ARG A 71 8.75 4.92 -6.73
N PRO A 72 9.69 5.87 -6.81
CA PRO A 72 9.39 7.26 -7.14
C PRO A 72 9.22 7.45 -8.65
N GLU A 73 8.23 6.76 -9.23
CA GLU A 73 7.93 6.80 -10.67
C GLU A 73 6.42 6.75 -10.92
N GLU A 74 6.01 7.12 -12.13
CA GLU A 74 4.63 6.89 -12.58
C GLU A 74 4.38 5.40 -12.80
N PHE A 75 3.17 4.94 -12.48
CA PHE A 75 2.79 3.57 -12.76
C PHE A 75 2.57 3.39 -14.27
N ASP A 76 3.41 2.58 -14.89
CA ASP A 76 3.29 2.14 -16.27
C ASP A 76 2.66 0.73 -16.35
N ALA A 77 1.80 0.50 -17.35
CA ALA A 77 1.08 -0.77 -17.48
C ALA A 77 2.00 -1.98 -17.68
N THR A 78 3.23 -1.81 -18.16
CA THR A 78 4.21 -2.90 -18.25
C THR A 78 4.67 -3.40 -16.88
N LEU A 79 4.56 -2.56 -15.84
CA LEU A 79 4.82 -2.97 -14.46
C LEU A 79 3.76 -3.92 -13.92
N ALA A 80 2.54 -3.89 -14.47
CA ALA A 80 1.43 -4.72 -13.99
C ALA A 80 1.74 -6.22 -14.04
N ALA A 81 2.58 -6.65 -15.00
CA ALA A 81 2.97 -8.06 -15.13
C ALA A 81 3.79 -8.60 -13.95
N PHE A 82 4.36 -7.73 -13.11
CA PHE A 82 5.13 -8.12 -11.93
C PHE A 82 4.28 -8.27 -10.66
N TYR A 83 3.05 -7.78 -10.67
CA TYR A 83 2.19 -7.75 -9.49
C TYR A 83 1.01 -8.71 -9.63
N ASP A 84 0.69 -9.40 -8.55
CA ASP A 84 -0.51 -10.23 -8.47
C ASP A 84 -1.77 -9.36 -8.30
N LEU A 85 -1.60 -8.17 -7.71
CA LEU A 85 -2.66 -7.19 -7.51
C LEU A 85 -2.12 -5.75 -7.65
N VAL A 86 -2.85 -4.94 -8.41
CA VAL A 86 -2.65 -3.49 -8.50
C VAL A 86 -3.83 -2.82 -7.82
N VAL A 87 -3.54 -1.94 -6.86
CA VAL A 87 -4.52 -1.16 -6.08
C VAL A 87 -4.35 0.32 -6.38
#